data_AF-A0A2H0T889-F1
#
_entry.id   AF-A0A2H0T889-F1
#
_cell.length_a   1.000
_cell.length_b   1.000
_cell.length_c   1.000
_cell.angle_alpha   90.00
_cell.angle_beta   90.00
_cell.angle_gamma   90.00
#
_symmetry.space_group_name_H-M   'P 1'
#
loop_
_entity.id
_entity.type
_entity.pdbx_description
1 polymer ?
#
loop_
_entity_poly.entity_id
_entity_poly.type
_entity_poly.pdbx_seq_one_letter_code
_entity_poly.pdbx_strand_id
1 'polypeptide(L)'
;MTKKATDIKIRTDNIYCPSCGAIQKNSENFCGHCGESLHKKSGEEEVKTEDLIDNQKKKRKPFYKNKIFLAFFALFLISASALAATFYFKSNEGEQYKTKVRGIWQTVYNENDALNKEVTAMNEMESFKNIALKIKSVEGMAGDKQDEITKLNTPENYKDGKDAFVLALSDYKSYLQSLRSAADNPSKMTDQDIEDIDNLGETAKISFSKVYTRLDFIDSKLSDDTFTVVVTKFQEVRASYEEKLASDEQQTAEKERKDKQTADDKAKVESLVTSFMNAYIAGNENELKKYMSSAFQKEFNYADLSTDARMYSYPESFRITITKKTSDSQYDVYGRELQVDRESGSKWTINRYFAVVWVQSDSKWLVDRWDISSE
;
A
#
# COMPACT_ATOMS: atom_id res chain seq x y z
N MET A 1 41.23 -35.65 -3.48
CA MET A 1 42.29 -35.01 -4.27
C MET A 1 42.49 -33.61 -3.75
N THR A 2 43.54 -33.44 -2.94
CA THR A 2 44.04 -32.19 -2.41
C THR A 2 44.78 -31.42 -3.51
N LYS A 3 44.47 -30.13 -3.71
CA LYS A 3 45.40 -29.18 -4.32
C LYS A 3 45.56 -27.98 -3.39
N LYS A 4 46.80 -27.83 -2.93
CA LYS A 4 47.37 -26.76 -2.11
C LYS A 4 48.00 -25.68 -3.01
N ALA A 5 48.21 -24.52 -2.36
CA ALA A 5 49.17 -23.44 -2.63
C ALA A 5 48.68 -22.34 -3.59
N THR A 6 48.93 -21.05 -3.36
CA THR A 6 50.03 -20.42 -2.60
C THR A 6 49.62 -19.01 -2.13
N ASP A 7 49.78 -18.70 -0.84
CA ASP A 7 49.66 -17.33 -0.30
C ASP A 7 51.02 -16.63 -0.38
N ILE A 8 51.09 -15.51 -1.10
CA ILE A 8 52.24 -14.59 -1.10
C ILE A 8 51.92 -13.46 -0.11
N LYS A 9 52.53 -13.50 1.08
CA LYS A 9 52.50 -12.37 2.03
C LYS A 9 53.46 -11.28 1.56
N ILE A 10 52.92 -10.24 0.92
CA ILE A 10 53.61 -8.97 0.74
C ILE A 10 53.40 -8.16 2.03
N ARG A 11 54.46 -7.97 2.82
CA ARG A 11 54.47 -6.98 3.90
C ARG A 11 54.54 -5.59 3.27
N THR A 12 53.43 -4.87 3.24
CA THR A 12 53.41 -3.43 3.00
C THR A 12 53.32 -2.73 4.35
N ASP A 13 54.48 -2.33 4.89
CA ASP A 13 54.52 -1.42 6.02
C ASP A 13 54.11 -0.03 5.50
N ASN A 14 52.89 0.39 5.82
CA ASN A 14 52.32 1.68 5.43
C ASN A 14 52.72 2.76 6.43
N ILE A 15 53.14 3.95 5.95
CA ILE A 15 53.43 5.12 6.78
C ILE A 15 52.23 6.07 6.75
N TYR A 16 51.87 6.63 7.90
CA TYR A 16 50.83 7.66 8.01
C TYR A 16 51.45 9.05 7.97
N CYS A 17 50.87 9.95 7.17
CA CYS A 17 51.27 11.36 7.17
C CYS A 17 50.88 12.02 8.51
N PRO A 18 51.83 12.64 9.25
CA PRO A 18 51.53 13.25 10.55
C PRO A 18 50.66 14.50 10.45
N SER A 19 50.56 15.13 9.28
CA SER A 19 49.82 16.37 9.07
C SER A 19 48.35 16.13 8.69
N CYS A 20 48.06 15.15 7.82
CA CYS A 20 46.70 14.90 7.32
C CYS A 20 46.17 13.47 7.55
N GLY A 21 46.98 12.56 8.09
CA GLY A 21 46.57 11.17 8.37
C GLY A 21 46.50 10.25 7.15
N ALA A 22 46.83 10.73 5.94
CA ALA A 22 46.81 9.92 4.73
C ALA A 22 47.86 8.78 4.78
N ILE A 23 47.48 7.60 4.30
CA ILE A 23 48.35 6.42 4.18
C ILE A 23 49.23 6.56 2.94
N GLN A 24 50.54 6.44 3.10
CA GLN A 24 51.53 6.57 2.03
C GLN A 24 52.36 5.28 1.91
N LYS A 25 52.91 5.03 0.72
CA LYS A 25 53.81 3.88 0.49
C LYS A 25 55.19 4.20 1.09
N ASN A 26 55.86 3.18 1.64
CA ASN A 26 57.11 3.29 2.41
C ASN A 26 58.33 3.86 1.64
N SER A 27 58.17 4.25 0.37
CA SER A 27 59.22 4.78 -0.50
C SER A 27 59.04 6.26 -0.86
N GLU A 28 58.04 6.95 -0.32
CA GLU A 28 57.74 8.34 -0.65
C GLU A 28 58.32 9.31 0.39
N ASN A 29 59.05 10.33 -0.06
CA ASN A 29 59.68 11.33 0.83
C ASN A 29 58.71 12.45 1.24
N PHE A 30 57.60 12.62 0.51
CA PHE A 30 56.59 13.66 0.72
C PHE A 30 55.19 13.05 0.60
N CYS A 31 54.23 13.60 1.35
CA CYS A 31 52.83 13.20 1.27
C CYS A 31 52.22 13.66 -0.06
N GLY A 32 51.73 12.73 -0.88
CA GLY A 32 51.06 13.05 -2.15
C GLY A 32 49.76 13.85 -2.00
N HIS A 33 49.19 13.91 -0.79
CA HIS A 33 47.92 14.62 -0.56
C HIS A 33 48.09 16.06 -0.05
N CYS A 34 49.06 16.34 0.82
CA CYS A 34 49.25 17.67 1.40
C CYS A 34 50.66 18.27 1.19
N GLY A 35 51.61 17.52 0.60
CA GLY A 35 52.97 18.00 0.32
C GLY A 35 53.94 17.97 1.50
N GLU A 36 53.52 17.53 2.69
CA GLU A 36 54.36 17.49 3.90
C GLU A 36 55.48 16.42 3.80
N SER A 37 56.68 16.73 4.32
CA SER A 37 57.82 15.79 4.33
C SER A 37 57.61 14.66 5.35
N LEU A 38 57.84 13.41 4.93
CA LEU A 38 57.58 12.20 5.74
C LEU A 38 58.81 11.74 6.57
N HIS A 39 60.00 12.29 6.31
CA HIS A 39 61.21 11.97 7.07
C HIS A 39 61.65 13.12 7.98
N LYS A 40 61.68 12.84 9.29
CA LYS A 40 62.14 13.75 10.35
C LYS A 40 63.68 13.69 10.42
N LYS A 41 64.38 14.76 10.04
CA LYS A 41 65.84 14.86 10.21
C LYS A 41 66.20 14.89 11.71
N SER A 42 66.90 13.85 12.17
CA SER A 42 67.69 13.86 13.40
C SER A 42 69.06 14.47 13.12
N GLY A 43 69.54 15.39 13.97
CA GLY A 43 70.95 15.78 14.01
C GLY A 43 71.21 17.28 14.17
N GLU A 44 71.46 17.67 15.43
CA GLU A 44 72.46 18.65 15.89
C GLU A 44 73.59 19.01 14.91
N GLU A 45 73.93 20.30 14.83
CA GLU A 45 75.33 20.77 14.94
C GLU A 45 75.42 22.26 15.29
N GLU A 46 76.24 22.57 16.29
CA GLU A 46 76.70 23.90 16.70
C GLU A 46 77.59 24.54 15.63
N VAL A 47 77.46 25.86 15.40
CA VAL A 47 78.62 26.71 15.03
C VAL A 47 78.45 28.11 15.63
N LYS A 48 79.40 28.48 16.49
CA LYS A 48 79.73 29.84 16.93
C LYS A 48 80.69 30.51 15.94
N THR A 49 80.47 31.80 15.67
CA THR A 49 81.48 32.88 15.50
C THR A 49 80.68 34.17 15.22
N GLU A 50 80.51 35.08 16.17
CA GLU A 50 81.41 36.19 16.56
C GLU A 50 81.76 37.18 15.42
N ASP A 51 81.37 38.44 15.70
CA ASP A 51 82.08 39.69 15.41
C ASP A 51 81.99 40.38 14.03
N LEU A 52 81.17 41.44 13.90
CA LEU A 52 81.56 42.84 14.21
C LEU A 52 80.57 43.90 13.66
N ILE A 53 80.67 45.11 14.25
CA ILE A 53 80.17 46.44 13.83
C ILE A 53 78.76 46.80 14.32
N ASP A 54 78.56 47.36 15.52
CA ASP A 54 78.92 48.70 16.05
C ASP A 54 77.87 49.81 15.81
N ASN A 55 77.59 50.55 16.88
CA ASN A 55 76.88 51.82 17.00
C ASN A 55 75.34 51.89 16.85
N GLN A 56 74.63 51.85 17.99
CA GLN A 56 73.98 53.04 18.58
C GLN A 56 73.15 52.67 19.83
N LYS A 57 73.76 52.72 21.02
CA LYS A 57 73.06 52.72 22.32
C LYS A 57 72.43 54.10 22.58
N LYS A 58 71.23 54.35 22.05
CA LYS A 58 70.29 55.28 22.70
C LYS A 58 69.46 54.48 23.69
N LYS A 59 69.64 54.74 25.00
CA LYS A 59 68.76 54.25 26.08
C LYS A 59 67.34 54.78 25.84
N ARG A 60 66.56 54.11 24.97
CA ARG A 60 65.12 54.31 24.90
C ARG A 60 64.57 53.75 26.21
N LYS A 61 63.97 54.63 27.03
CA LYS A 61 63.15 54.17 28.16
C LYS A 61 62.17 53.14 27.60
N PRO A 62 61.99 51.98 28.25
CA PRO A 62 61.07 50.97 27.75
C PRO A 62 59.70 51.62 27.49
N PHE A 63 59.18 51.44 26.27
CA PHE A 63 57.98 52.15 25.77
C PHE A 63 56.75 51.94 26.69
N TYR A 64 56.71 50.81 27.41
CA TYR A 64 55.68 50.47 28.39
C TYR A 64 55.69 51.30 29.68
N LYS A 65 56.70 52.15 29.94
CA LYS A 65 56.71 53.07 31.10
C LYS A 65 56.01 54.40 30.85
N ASN A 66 55.50 54.66 29.64
CA ASN A 66 54.72 55.85 29.36
C ASN A 66 53.28 55.63 29.86
N LYS A 67 52.82 56.43 30.84
CA LYS A 67 51.47 56.30 31.44
C LYS A 67 50.35 56.38 30.38
N ILE A 68 50.61 57.09 29.29
CA ILE A 68 49.68 57.20 28.14
C ILE A 68 49.59 55.88 27.37
N PHE A 69 50.71 55.17 27.16
CA PHE A 69 50.71 53.87 26.46
C PHE A 69 49.99 52.78 27.27
N LEU A 70 50.19 52.76 28.59
CA LEU A 70 49.45 51.87 29.49
C LEU A 70 47.94 52.15 29.49
N ALA A 71 47.53 53.43 29.42
CA ALA A 71 46.12 53.80 29.33
C ALA A 71 45.48 53.35 27.99
N PHE A 72 46.18 53.52 26.85
CA PHE A 72 45.68 53.04 25.55
C PHE A 72 45.64 51.52 25.46
N PHE A 73 46.64 50.82 26.02
CA PHE A 73 46.66 49.35 26.05
C PHE A 73 45.54 48.78 26.92
N ALA A 74 45.25 49.40 28.07
CA ALA A 74 44.11 49.01 28.90
C ALA A 74 42.76 49.23 28.18
N LEU A 75 42.59 50.37 27.48
CA LEU A 75 41.41 50.64 26.66
C LEU A 75 41.26 49.65 25.48
N PHE A 76 42.36 49.27 24.84
CA PHE A 76 42.37 48.28 23.77
C PHE A 76 42.02 46.87 24.27
N LEU A 77 42.47 46.48 25.46
CA LEU A 77 42.07 45.21 26.08
C LEU A 77 40.59 45.17 26.46
N ILE A 78 40.03 46.29 26.94
CA ILE A 78 38.59 46.41 27.24
C ILE A 78 37.75 46.35 25.95
N SER A 79 38.18 47.00 24.87
CA SER A 79 37.46 46.92 23.59
C SER A 79 37.61 45.53 22.93
N ALA A 80 38.80 44.92 22.98
CA ALA A 80 39.03 43.58 22.46
C ALA A 80 38.25 42.51 23.23
N SER A 81 38.14 42.64 24.56
CA SER A 81 37.32 41.73 25.38
C SER A 81 35.82 41.91 25.15
N ALA A 82 35.33 43.13 24.92
CA ALA A 82 33.94 43.37 24.51
C ALA A 82 33.63 42.76 23.13
N LEU A 83 34.56 42.85 22.17
CA LEU A 83 34.44 42.21 20.87
C LEU A 83 34.53 40.67 20.97
N ALA A 84 35.41 40.14 21.80
CA ALA A 84 35.51 38.69 22.05
C ALA A 84 34.26 38.15 22.76
N ALA A 85 33.71 38.87 23.74
CA ALA A 85 32.47 38.50 24.41
C ALA A 85 31.28 38.52 23.44
N THR A 86 31.12 39.58 22.63
CA THR A 86 30.06 39.62 21.62
C THR A 86 30.21 38.53 20.56
N PHE A 87 31.44 38.21 20.14
CA PHE A 87 31.70 37.07 19.25
C PHE A 87 31.36 35.73 19.91
N TYR A 88 31.74 35.53 21.17
CA TYR A 88 31.43 34.32 21.93
C TYR A 88 29.92 34.13 22.15
N PHE A 89 29.19 35.19 22.54
CA PHE A 89 27.74 35.15 22.69
C PHE A 89 27.05 34.87 21.34
N LYS A 90 27.46 35.55 20.27
CA LYS A 90 26.92 35.33 18.92
C LYS A 90 27.22 33.91 18.38
N SER A 91 28.39 33.37 18.69
CA SER A 91 28.76 31.99 18.34
C SER A 91 27.90 30.97 19.10
N ASN A 92 27.62 31.22 20.39
CA ASN A 92 26.79 30.33 21.21
C ASN A 92 25.32 30.35 20.78
N GLU A 93 24.79 31.51 20.41
CA GLU A 93 23.44 31.64 19.83
C GLU A 93 23.30 30.86 18.51
N GLY A 94 24.32 30.91 17.65
CA GLY A 94 24.36 30.14 16.41
C GLY A 94 24.29 28.62 16.64
N GLU A 95 25.10 28.08 17.54
CA GLU A 95 25.11 26.63 17.82
C GLU A 95 23.82 26.15 18.50
N GLN A 96 23.23 26.95 19.40
CA GLN A 96 21.92 26.62 19.97
C GLN A 96 20.82 26.59 18.91
N TYR A 97 20.81 27.56 17.99
CA TYR A 97 19.88 27.57 16.87
C TYR A 97 20.03 26.32 16.00
N LYS A 98 21.25 26.00 15.56
CA LYS A 98 21.53 24.79 14.76
C LYS A 98 21.04 23.52 15.44
N THR A 99 21.34 23.39 16.74
CA THR A 99 20.95 22.21 17.54
C THR A 99 19.43 22.04 17.58
N LYS A 100 18.68 23.11 17.84
CA LYS A 100 17.21 23.06 17.86
C LYS A 100 16.63 22.74 16.50
N VAL A 101 17.12 23.40 15.44
CA VAL A 101 16.64 23.18 14.08
C VAL A 101 16.93 21.76 13.59
N ARG A 102 18.12 21.19 13.89
CA ARG A 102 18.41 19.77 13.64
C ARG A 102 17.45 18.84 14.38
N GLY A 103 17.14 19.12 15.64
CA GLY A 103 16.19 18.32 16.42
C GLY A 103 14.78 18.31 15.81
N ILE A 104 14.32 19.47 15.35
CA ILE A 104 13.04 19.62 14.66
C ILE A 104 13.06 18.86 13.33
N TRP A 105 14.10 19.06 12.51
CA TRP A 105 14.29 18.33 11.26
C TRP A 105 14.28 16.81 11.45
N GLN A 106 15.02 16.30 12.43
CA GLN A 106 15.09 14.86 12.69
C GLN A 106 13.73 14.29 13.10
N THR A 107 12.93 15.05 13.85
CA THR A 107 11.58 14.63 14.25
C THR A 107 10.68 14.52 13.01
N VAL A 108 10.68 15.54 12.15
CA VAL A 108 9.92 15.55 10.89
C VAL A 108 10.35 14.38 10.00
N TYR A 109 11.66 14.18 9.84
CA TYR A 109 12.23 13.08 9.08
C TYR A 109 11.75 11.71 9.58
N ASN A 110 11.84 11.47 10.90
CA ASN A 110 11.48 10.20 11.50
C ASN A 110 9.98 9.90 11.39
N GLU A 111 9.13 10.90 11.67
CA GLU A 111 7.68 10.72 11.58
C GLU A 111 7.20 10.50 10.15
N ASN A 112 7.83 11.18 9.19
CA ASN A 112 7.58 10.99 7.78
C ASN A 112 8.02 9.59 7.30
N ASP A 113 9.20 9.13 7.70
CA ASP A 113 9.66 7.76 7.40
C ASP A 113 8.74 6.69 8.01
N ALA A 114 8.26 6.91 9.25
CA ALA A 114 7.29 6.03 9.88
C ALA A 114 5.95 6.01 9.10
N LEU A 115 5.43 7.16 8.71
CA LEU A 115 4.23 7.26 7.88
C LEU A 115 4.41 6.51 6.56
N ASN A 116 5.52 6.71 5.85
CA ASN A 116 5.79 6.03 4.59
C ASN A 116 5.80 4.50 4.75
N LYS A 117 6.40 3.98 5.82
CA LYS A 117 6.41 2.55 6.12
C LYS A 117 5.01 2.00 6.37
N GLU A 118 4.21 2.71 7.16
CA GLU A 118 2.82 2.32 7.44
C GLU A 118 1.97 2.34 6.17
N VAL A 119 2.09 3.40 5.35
CA VAL A 119 1.37 3.51 4.08
C VAL A 119 1.79 2.39 3.13
N THR A 120 3.09 2.14 2.97
CA THR A 120 3.59 1.07 2.10
C THR A 120 3.07 -0.31 2.49
N ALA A 121 2.82 -0.53 3.79
CA ALA A 121 2.28 -1.78 4.32
C ALA A 121 0.75 -1.94 4.12
N MET A 122 0.04 -0.91 3.64
CA MET A 122 -1.39 -1.00 3.34
C MET A 122 -1.66 -2.04 2.27
N ASN A 123 -2.68 -2.87 2.46
CA ASN A 123 -3.09 -3.88 1.48
C ASN A 123 -4.61 -3.98 1.30
N GLU A 124 -5.39 -3.29 2.14
CA GLU A 124 -6.84 -3.39 2.16
C GLU A 124 -7.50 -2.09 2.61
N MET A 125 -8.79 -1.94 2.34
CA MET A 125 -9.55 -0.73 2.65
C MET A 125 -9.60 -0.41 4.16
N GLU A 126 -9.63 -1.43 5.02
CA GLU A 126 -9.63 -1.22 6.48
C GLU A 126 -8.36 -0.52 6.96
N SER A 127 -7.25 -0.63 6.21
CA SER A 127 -5.99 0.05 6.53
C SER A 127 -6.11 1.57 6.46
N PHE A 128 -7.00 2.13 5.63
CA PHE A 128 -7.15 3.58 5.47
C PHE A 128 -7.52 4.28 6.77
N LYS A 129 -8.33 3.67 7.64
CA LYS A 129 -8.73 4.27 8.91
C LYS A 129 -7.55 4.45 9.86
N ASN A 130 -6.69 3.43 9.96
CA ASN A 130 -5.49 3.50 10.79
C ASN A 130 -4.51 4.53 10.24
N ILE A 131 -4.37 4.57 8.92
CA ILE A 131 -3.50 5.51 8.23
C ILE A 131 -4.01 6.95 8.35
N ALA A 132 -5.32 7.19 8.27
CA ALA A 132 -5.91 8.51 8.50
C ALA A 132 -5.57 9.03 9.92
N LEU A 133 -5.61 8.17 10.93
CA LEU A 133 -5.20 8.52 12.30
C LEU A 133 -3.70 8.84 12.38
N LYS A 134 -2.84 8.06 11.72
CA LYS A 134 -1.40 8.34 11.67
C LYS A 134 -1.13 9.66 10.95
N ILE A 135 -1.73 9.89 9.79
CA ILE A 135 -1.61 11.16 9.04
C ILE A 135 -2.04 12.34 9.91
N LYS A 136 -3.17 12.24 10.62
CA LYS A 136 -3.63 13.27 11.54
C LYS A 136 -2.60 13.57 12.64
N SER A 137 -1.97 12.53 13.18
CA SER A 137 -0.90 12.69 14.17
C SER A 137 0.32 13.41 13.60
N VAL A 138 0.75 13.04 12.40
CA VAL A 138 1.90 13.68 11.71
C VAL A 138 1.57 15.12 11.32
N GLU A 139 0.34 15.40 10.88
CA GLU A 139 -0.17 16.74 10.59
C GLU A 139 -0.11 17.65 11.82
N GLY A 140 -0.58 17.14 12.97
CA GLY A 140 -0.50 17.85 14.25
C GLY A 140 0.96 18.15 14.64
N MET A 141 1.84 17.15 14.54
CA MET A 141 3.27 17.31 14.81
C MET A 141 3.91 18.36 13.89
N ALA A 142 3.60 18.36 12.59
CA ALA A 142 4.13 19.34 11.64
C ALA A 142 3.70 20.77 12.04
N GLY A 143 2.45 20.96 12.47
CA GLY A 143 1.96 22.22 13.00
C GLY A 143 2.70 22.67 14.27
N ASP A 144 2.88 21.77 15.23
CA ASP A 144 3.60 22.07 16.48
C ASP A 144 5.06 22.47 16.20
N LYS A 145 5.72 21.80 15.24
CA LYS A 145 7.09 22.10 14.84
C LYS A 145 7.22 23.39 14.05
N GLN A 146 6.21 23.74 13.25
CA GLN A 146 6.15 25.05 12.57
C GLN A 146 6.12 26.19 13.58
N ASP A 147 5.28 26.04 14.61
CA ASP A 147 5.18 26.96 15.75
C ASP A 147 6.50 27.08 16.52
N GLU A 148 7.15 25.93 16.78
CA GLU A 148 8.43 25.88 17.48
C GLU A 148 9.52 26.65 16.71
N ILE A 149 9.68 26.40 15.41
CA ILE A 149 10.64 27.11 14.54
C ILE A 149 10.36 28.61 14.51
N THR A 150 9.09 29.00 14.38
CA THR A 150 8.67 30.41 14.28
C THR A 150 9.11 31.20 15.52
N LYS A 151 9.06 30.57 16.70
CA LYS A 151 9.42 31.18 18.00
C LYS A 151 10.93 31.18 18.29
N LEU A 152 11.76 30.51 17.48
CA LEU A 152 13.21 30.49 17.70
C LEU A 152 13.84 31.87 17.48
N ASN A 153 14.70 32.28 18.43
CA ASN A 153 15.63 33.39 18.22
C ASN A 153 16.62 33.00 17.12
N THR A 154 16.62 33.76 16.02
CA THR A 154 17.27 33.36 14.76
C THR A 154 18.40 34.32 14.43
N PRO A 155 19.66 33.85 14.37
CA PRO A 155 20.77 34.67 13.90
C PRO A 155 20.51 35.17 12.48
N GLU A 156 20.98 36.39 12.17
CA GLU A 156 20.71 37.07 10.90
C GLU A 156 21.00 36.20 9.67
N ASN A 157 22.10 35.46 9.70
CA ASN A 157 22.56 34.60 8.61
C ASN A 157 21.72 33.32 8.40
N TYR A 158 20.72 33.06 9.26
CA TYR A 158 19.84 31.89 9.16
C TYR A 158 18.36 32.25 8.94
N LYS A 159 18.01 33.53 8.78
CA LYS A 159 16.62 33.96 8.56
C LYS A 159 16.00 33.31 7.32
N ASP A 160 16.70 33.35 6.18
CA ASP A 160 16.21 32.76 4.93
C ASP A 160 15.98 31.25 5.01
N GLY A 161 16.79 30.56 5.81
CA GLY A 161 16.67 29.13 6.07
C GLY A 161 15.52 28.81 7.02
N LYS A 162 15.30 29.63 8.06
CA LYS A 162 14.12 29.55 8.93
C LYS A 162 12.84 29.73 8.11
N ASP A 163 12.77 30.78 7.30
CA ASP A 163 11.56 31.09 6.53
C ASP A 163 11.24 29.97 5.52
N ALA A 164 12.28 29.41 4.88
CA ALA A 164 12.13 28.22 4.03
C ALA A 164 11.59 27.02 4.82
N PHE A 165 12.01 26.82 6.06
CA PHE A 165 11.55 25.70 6.89
C PHE A 165 10.12 25.90 7.39
N VAL A 166 9.74 27.11 7.77
CA VAL A 166 8.34 27.44 8.11
C VAL A 166 7.42 27.19 6.91
N LEU A 167 7.83 27.58 5.70
CA LEU A 167 7.09 27.32 4.47
C LEU A 167 6.99 25.81 4.19
N ALA A 168 8.10 25.07 4.30
CA ALA A 168 8.09 23.62 4.06
C ALA A 168 7.14 22.87 4.99
N LEU A 169 7.09 23.24 6.28
CA LEU A 169 6.13 22.64 7.24
C LEU A 169 4.69 23.04 6.92
N SER A 170 4.46 24.25 6.43
CA SER A 170 3.13 24.69 5.96
C SER A 170 2.66 23.85 4.77
N ASP A 171 3.49 23.72 3.73
CA ASP A 171 3.17 22.96 2.53
C ASP A 171 2.96 21.47 2.86
N TYR A 172 3.81 20.92 3.75
CA TYR A 172 3.66 19.55 4.22
C TYR A 172 2.34 19.31 4.96
N LYS A 173 1.92 20.26 5.80
CA LYS A 173 0.63 20.19 6.49
C LYS A 173 -0.53 20.19 5.50
N SER A 174 -0.49 21.04 4.47
CA SER A 174 -1.52 21.05 3.42
C SER A 174 -1.57 19.71 2.67
N TYR A 175 -0.42 19.14 2.32
CA TYR A 175 -0.33 17.80 1.74
C TYR A 175 -0.97 16.73 2.66
N LEU A 176 -0.61 16.70 3.95
CA LEU A 176 -1.14 15.75 4.92
C LEU A 176 -2.66 15.92 5.13
N GLN A 177 -3.17 17.14 5.06
CA GLN A 177 -4.62 17.41 5.18
C GLN A 177 -5.42 16.83 4.02
N SER A 178 -4.95 17.01 2.78
CA SER A 178 -5.59 16.42 1.61
C SER A 178 -5.48 14.89 1.65
N LEU A 179 -4.31 14.37 2.01
CA LEU A 179 -4.09 12.94 2.17
C LEU A 179 -5.00 12.33 3.24
N ARG A 180 -5.18 13.01 4.39
CA ARG A 180 -6.09 12.57 5.45
C ARG A 180 -7.53 12.56 4.95
N SER A 181 -7.95 13.60 4.22
CA SER A 181 -9.32 13.71 3.70
C SER A 181 -9.65 12.56 2.75
N ALA A 182 -8.69 12.20 1.89
CA ALA A 182 -8.76 11.00 1.06
C ALA A 182 -8.82 9.71 1.89
N ALA A 183 -7.98 9.61 2.94
CA ALA A 183 -7.95 8.44 3.81
C ALA A 183 -9.21 8.27 4.69
N ASP A 184 -9.87 9.36 5.06
CA ASP A 184 -11.12 9.34 5.84
C ASP A 184 -12.30 8.85 4.99
N ASN A 185 -12.26 9.05 3.67
CA ASN A 185 -13.34 8.67 2.74
C ASN A 185 -12.80 8.03 1.45
N PRO A 186 -12.10 6.89 1.54
CA PRO A 186 -11.38 6.31 0.39
C PRO A 186 -12.31 5.90 -0.76
N SER A 187 -13.58 5.57 -0.47
CA SER A 187 -14.59 5.24 -1.49
C SER A 187 -15.12 6.43 -2.28
N LYS A 188 -14.84 7.66 -1.84
CA LYS A 188 -15.24 8.90 -2.54
C LYS A 188 -14.06 9.59 -3.23
N MET A 189 -12.86 9.04 -3.09
CA MET A 189 -11.64 9.60 -3.63
C MET A 189 -11.65 9.51 -5.16
N THR A 190 -11.67 10.65 -5.82
CA THR A 190 -11.64 10.80 -7.27
C THR A 190 -10.21 10.80 -7.81
N ASP A 191 -10.05 10.71 -9.13
CA ASP A 191 -8.74 10.91 -9.76
C ASP A 191 -8.21 12.33 -9.57
N GLN A 192 -9.11 13.33 -9.50
CA GLN A 192 -8.74 14.71 -9.19
C GLN A 192 -8.17 14.84 -7.79
N ASP A 193 -8.77 14.18 -6.79
CA ASP A 193 -8.25 14.21 -5.42
C ASP A 193 -6.82 13.65 -5.36
N ILE A 194 -6.53 12.60 -6.14
CA ILE A 194 -5.20 12.03 -6.24
C ILE A 194 -4.21 13.00 -6.89
N GLU A 195 -4.59 13.61 -8.02
CA GLU A 195 -3.77 14.62 -8.70
C GLU A 195 -3.47 15.82 -7.78
N ASP A 196 -4.47 16.29 -7.03
CA ASP A 196 -4.34 17.39 -6.08
C ASP A 196 -3.37 17.03 -4.94
N ILE A 197 -3.46 15.80 -4.40
CA ILE A 197 -2.53 15.30 -3.38
C ILE A 197 -1.11 15.19 -3.94
N ASP A 198 -0.93 14.69 -5.16
CA ASP A 198 0.38 14.56 -5.80
C ASP A 198 1.04 15.94 -6.01
N ASN A 199 0.28 16.92 -6.52
CA ASN A 199 0.73 18.29 -6.69
C ASN A 199 1.14 18.96 -5.36
N LEU A 200 0.38 18.71 -4.29
CA LEU A 200 0.74 19.17 -2.94
C LEU A 200 1.99 18.46 -2.42
N GLY A 201 2.15 17.17 -2.71
CA GLY A 201 3.33 16.38 -2.38
C GLY A 201 4.60 16.93 -3.04
N GLU A 202 4.54 17.23 -4.34
CA GLU A 202 5.64 17.86 -5.07
C GLU A 202 5.95 19.27 -4.56
N THR A 203 4.93 20.05 -4.19
CA THR A 203 5.12 21.37 -3.56
C THR A 203 5.88 21.24 -2.24
N ALA A 204 5.46 20.33 -1.36
CA ALA A 204 6.12 20.07 -0.08
C ALA A 204 7.57 19.59 -0.28
N LYS A 205 7.81 18.67 -1.22
CA LYS A 205 9.15 18.18 -1.61
C LYS A 205 10.07 19.30 -2.06
N ILE A 206 9.59 20.20 -2.92
CA ILE A 206 10.35 21.37 -3.38
C ILE A 206 10.70 22.27 -2.20
N SER A 207 9.76 22.52 -1.29
CA SER A 207 9.99 23.37 -0.13
C SER A 207 10.99 22.75 0.86
N PHE A 208 10.91 21.44 1.15
CA PHE A 208 11.91 20.75 1.96
C PHE A 208 13.30 20.71 1.31
N SER A 209 13.37 20.60 -0.02
CA SER A 209 14.64 20.70 -0.75
C SER A 209 15.29 22.07 -0.57
N LYS A 210 14.50 23.15 -0.54
CA LYS A 210 15.00 24.50 -0.23
C LYS A 210 15.58 24.58 1.18
N VAL A 211 14.96 23.93 2.17
CA VAL A 211 15.50 23.86 3.55
C VAL A 211 16.89 23.25 3.55
N TYR A 212 17.04 22.08 2.92
CA TYR A 212 18.31 21.37 2.82
C TYR A 212 19.40 22.24 2.15
N THR A 213 19.06 22.97 1.09
CA THR A 213 20.03 23.85 0.42
C THR A 213 20.39 25.12 1.20
N ARG A 214 19.51 25.62 2.07
CA ARG A 214 19.70 26.88 2.80
C ARG A 214 20.26 26.70 4.21
N LEU A 215 20.15 25.48 4.76
CA LEU A 215 20.65 25.12 6.08
C LEU A 215 21.70 24.03 5.93
N ASP A 216 22.94 24.46 5.67
CA ASP A 216 24.12 23.61 5.42
C ASP A 216 24.45 22.60 6.54
N PHE A 217 23.93 22.84 7.74
CA PHE A 217 24.10 22.00 8.91
C PHE A 217 23.07 20.87 9.03
N ILE A 218 22.15 20.74 8.08
CA ILE A 218 21.21 19.62 7.96
C ILE A 218 21.86 18.53 7.12
N ASP A 219 22.17 17.40 7.77
CA ASP A 219 23.00 16.36 7.16
C ASP A 219 22.17 15.27 6.43
N SER A 220 20.84 15.27 6.58
CA SER A 220 19.94 14.29 6.00
C SER A 220 18.91 14.94 5.08
N LYS A 221 18.84 14.49 3.82
CA LYS A 221 17.78 14.87 2.87
C LYS A 221 16.60 13.92 3.04
N LEU A 222 15.37 14.44 3.06
CA LEU A 222 14.17 13.61 2.91
C LEU A 222 14.23 12.88 1.56
N SER A 223 13.85 11.59 1.54
CA SER A 223 13.80 10.84 0.27
C SER A 223 12.82 11.50 -0.69
N ASP A 224 13.21 11.65 -1.96
CA ASP A 224 12.36 12.23 -3.00
C ASP A 224 11.09 11.38 -3.21
N ASP A 225 11.17 10.08 -2.95
CA ASP A 225 10.07 9.12 -3.11
C ASP A 225 9.01 9.22 -2.00
N THR A 226 9.32 9.94 -0.91
CA THR A 226 8.44 10.08 0.26
C THR A 226 7.01 10.46 -0.12
N PHE A 227 6.88 11.44 -1.01
CA PHE A 227 5.58 12.03 -1.32
C PHE A 227 4.82 11.21 -2.37
N THR A 228 5.56 10.52 -3.26
CA THR A 228 5.02 9.73 -4.37
C THR A 228 4.58 8.32 -3.93
N VAL A 229 5.32 7.67 -3.02
CA VAL A 229 5.00 6.31 -2.53
C VAL A 229 3.62 6.27 -1.90
N VAL A 230 3.28 7.31 -1.14
CA VAL A 230 2.01 7.40 -0.43
C VAL A 230 0.83 7.49 -1.40
N VAL A 231 0.93 8.37 -2.41
CA VAL A 231 -0.11 8.56 -3.43
C VAL A 231 -0.30 7.30 -4.26
N THR A 232 0.81 6.71 -4.73
CA THR A 232 0.79 5.46 -5.50
C THR A 232 0.07 4.37 -4.72
N LYS A 233 0.36 4.26 -3.42
CA LYS A 233 -0.23 3.21 -2.61
C LYS A 233 -1.73 3.40 -2.37
N PHE A 234 -2.18 4.64 -2.22
CA PHE A 234 -3.61 4.97 -2.12
C PHE A 234 -4.35 4.57 -3.41
N GLN A 235 -3.76 4.82 -4.58
CA GLN A 235 -4.32 4.41 -5.87
C GLN A 235 -4.41 2.88 -5.99
N GLU A 236 -3.35 2.15 -5.64
CA GLU A 236 -3.31 0.69 -5.70
C GLU A 236 -4.44 0.05 -4.86
N VAL A 237 -4.57 0.48 -3.60
CA VAL A 237 -5.59 -0.09 -2.70
C VAL A 237 -7.00 0.30 -3.15
N ARG A 238 -7.21 1.53 -3.67
CA ARG A 238 -8.50 1.93 -4.26
C ARG A 238 -8.86 1.05 -5.46
N ALA A 239 -7.95 0.88 -6.41
CA ALA A 239 -8.17 0.07 -7.61
C ALA A 239 -8.53 -1.38 -7.25
N SER A 240 -7.81 -1.97 -6.28
CA SER A 240 -8.12 -3.32 -5.79
C SER A 240 -9.52 -3.42 -5.15
N TYR A 241 -9.97 -2.37 -4.47
CA TYR A 241 -11.31 -2.34 -3.88
C TYR A 241 -12.42 -2.21 -4.93
N GLU A 242 -12.23 -1.33 -5.92
CA GLU A 242 -13.17 -1.16 -7.04
C GLU A 242 -13.33 -2.46 -7.84
N GLU A 243 -12.22 -3.16 -8.11
CA GLU A 243 -12.26 -4.47 -8.77
C GLU A 243 -13.06 -5.49 -7.96
N LYS A 244 -12.88 -5.51 -6.63
CA LYS A 244 -13.64 -6.40 -5.74
C LYS A 244 -15.14 -6.08 -5.74
N LEU A 245 -15.52 -4.81 -5.69
CA LEU A 245 -16.92 -4.39 -5.78
C LEU A 245 -17.56 -4.83 -7.10
N ALA A 246 -16.88 -4.60 -8.23
CA ALA A 246 -17.35 -5.02 -9.53
C ALA A 246 -17.50 -6.55 -9.64
N SER A 247 -16.57 -7.31 -9.07
CA SER A 247 -16.66 -8.78 -9.00
C SER A 247 -17.86 -9.23 -8.16
N ASP A 248 -18.08 -8.64 -6.98
CA ASP A 248 -19.18 -9.02 -6.08
C ASP A 248 -20.55 -8.69 -6.72
N GLU A 249 -20.68 -7.58 -7.42
CA GLU A 249 -21.87 -7.23 -8.20
C GLU A 249 -22.13 -8.23 -9.33
N GLN A 250 -21.10 -8.60 -10.10
CA GLN A 250 -21.23 -9.60 -11.16
C GLN A 250 -21.65 -10.97 -10.63
N GLN A 251 -21.04 -11.42 -9.51
CA GLN A 251 -21.41 -12.69 -8.88
C GLN A 251 -22.84 -12.69 -8.37
N THR A 252 -23.29 -11.57 -7.79
CA THR A 252 -24.67 -11.40 -7.31
C THR A 252 -25.65 -11.44 -8.49
N ALA A 253 -25.40 -10.68 -9.55
CA ALA A 253 -26.23 -10.67 -10.75
C ALA A 253 -26.28 -12.04 -11.45
N GLU A 254 -25.15 -12.76 -11.51
CA GLU A 254 -25.13 -14.10 -12.10
C GLU A 254 -25.90 -15.11 -11.24
N LYS A 255 -25.80 -15.02 -9.92
CA LYS A 255 -26.60 -15.84 -8.99
C LYS A 255 -28.09 -15.59 -9.18
N GLU A 256 -28.52 -14.33 -9.19
CA GLU A 256 -29.93 -13.97 -9.44
C GLU A 256 -30.44 -14.48 -10.78
N ARG A 257 -29.62 -14.40 -11.83
CA ARG A 257 -29.96 -14.95 -13.16
C ARG A 257 -30.13 -16.46 -13.12
N LYS A 258 -29.22 -17.20 -12.45
CA LYS A 258 -29.29 -18.66 -12.31
C LYS A 258 -30.49 -19.10 -11.47
N ASP A 259 -30.80 -18.36 -10.40
CA ASP A 259 -31.96 -18.64 -9.55
C ASP A 259 -33.27 -18.43 -10.32
N LYS A 260 -33.36 -17.34 -11.09
CA LYS A 260 -34.52 -17.09 -11.98
C LYS A 260 -34.67 -18.16 -13.05
N GLN A 261 -33.58 -18.54 -13.72
CA GLN A 261 -33.61 -19.62 -14.71
C GLN A 261 -34.05 -20.95 -14.09
N THR A 262 -33.55 -21.28 -12.90
CA THR A 262 -33.93 -22.51 -12.18
C THR A 262 -35.41 -22.53 -11.82
N ALA A 263 -35.99 -21.38 -11.44
CA ALA A 263 -37.43 -21.25 -11.18
C ALA A 263 -38.26 -21.40 -12.47
N ASP A 264 -37.85 -20.76 -13.56
CA ASP A 264 -38.53 -20.85 -14.86
C ASP A 264 -38.49 -22.29 -15.41
N ASP A 265 -37.34 -22.96 -15.31
CA ASP A 265 -37.19 -24.35 -15.75
C ASP A 265 -38.01 -25.30 -14.89
N LYS A 266 -38.05 -25.10 -13.57
CA LYS A 266 -38.93 -25.85 -12.67
C LYS A 266 -40.40 -25.73 -13.09
N ALA A 267 -40.88 -24.51 -13.37
CA ALA A 267 -42.26 -24.30 -13.80
C ALA A 267 -42.57 -24.99 -15.15
N LYS A 268 -41.64 -24.95 -16.10
CA LYS A 268 -41.77 -25.66 -17.39
C LYS A 268 -41.81 -27.18 -17.20
N VAL A 269 -40.96 -27.72 -16.34
CA VAL A 269 -40.92 -29.15 -16.00
C VAL A 269 -42.22 -29.59 -15.33
N GLU A 270 -42.74 -28.83 -14.38
CA GLU A 270 -44.02 -29.13 -13.72
C GLU A 270 -45.20 -29.08 -14.71
N SER A 271 -45.22 -28.09 -15.60
CA SER A 271 -46.21 -28.00 -16.67
C SER A 271 -46.12 -29.18 -17.64
N LEU A 272 -44.90 -29.60 -18.02
CA LEU A 272 -44.66 -30.73 -18.88
C LEU A 272 -45.22 -32.03 -18.28
N VAL A 273 -44.86 -32.33 -17.03
CA VAL A 273 -45.31 -33.56 -16.34
C VAL A 273 -46.83 -33.53 -16.15
N THR A 274 -47.42 -32.37 -15.86
CA THR A 274 -48.89 -32.22 -15.78
C THR A 274 -49.55 -32.52 -17.13
N SER A 275 -49.04 -31.96 -18.24
CA SER A 275 -49.58 -32.23 -19.57
C SER A 275 -49.42 -33.69 -19.98
N PHE A 276 -48.27 -34.30 -19.68
CA PHE A 276 -48.03 -35.73 -19.86
C PHE A 276 -49.09 -36.56 -19.11
N MET A 277 -49.32 -36.27 -17.82
CA MET A 277 -50.27 -37.02 -17.00
C MET A 277 -51.72 -36.82 -17.44
N ASN A 278 -52.08 -35.63 -17.91
CA ASN A 278 -53.40 -35.38 -18.49
C ASN A 278 -53.62 -36.21 -19.77
N ALA A 279 -52.61 -36.30 -20.64
CA ALA A 279 -52.68 -37.15 -21.83
C ALA A 279 -52.78 -38.64 -21.47
N TYR A 280 -52.04 -39.08 -20.44
CA TYR A 280 -52.12 -40.44 -19.91
C TYR A 280 -53.52 -40.74 -19.35
N ILE A 281 -54.07 -39.87 -18.50
CA ILE A 281 -55.42 -40.00 -17.93
C ILE A 281 -56.46 -40.10 -19.05
N ALA A 282 -56.35 -39.25 -20.08
CA ALA A 282 -57.25 -39.26 -21.24
C ALA A 282 -57.08 -40.48 -22.16
N GLY A 283 -56.03 -41.29 -21.99
CA GLY A 283 -55.73 -42.42 -22.87
C GLY A 283 -55.30 -41.99 -24.28
N ASN A 284 -54.76 -40.77 -24.44
CA ASN A 284 -54.40 -40.22 -25.74
C ASN A 284 -52.91 -40.46 -26.06
N GLU A 285 -52.63 -41.56 -26.77
CA GLU A 285 -51.28 -41.96 -27.15
C GLU A 285 -50.52 -40.88 -27.94
N ASN A 286 -51.17 -40.27 -28.93
CA ASN A 286 -50.52 -39.29 -29.82
C ASN A 286 -50.13 -38.02 -29.06
N GLU A 287 -50.95 -37.60 -28.11
CA GLU A 287 -50.66 -36.46 -27.25
C GLU A 287 -49.54 -36.79 -26.25
N LEU A 288 -49.57 -37.98 -25.67
CA LEU A 288 -48.56 -38.46 -24.72
C LEU A 288 -47.14 -38.42 -25.31
N LYS A 289 -46.98 -38.90 -26.55
CA LYS A 289 -45.69 -38.93 -27.26
C LYS A 289 -45.02 -37.56 -27.37
N LYS A 290 -45.79 -36.45 -27.42
CA LYS A 290 -45.24 -35.09 -27.55
C LYS A 290 -44.38 -34.66 -26.35
N TYR A 291 -44.64 -35.26 -25.20
CA TYR A 291 -44.01 -34.94 -23.92
C TYR A 291 -42.93 -35.94 -23.51
N MET A 292 -42.65 -36.94 -24.34
CA MET A 292 -41.68 -38.00 -24.09
C MET A 292 -40.40 -37.82 -24.91
N SER A 293 -39.26 -38.21 -24.35
CA SER A 293 -38.03 -38.38 -25.12
C SER A 293 -38.21 -39.50 -26.16
N SER A 294 -37.44 -39.46 -27.25
CA SER A 294 -37.54 -40.50 -28.30
C SER A 294 -37.10 -41.88 -27.81
N ALA A 295 -36.26 -41.96 -26.78
CA ALA A 295 -35.90 -43.22 -26.14
C ALA A 295 -37.08 -43.76 -25.35
N PHE A 296 -37.67 -42.92 -24.49
CA PHE A 296 -38.79 -43.31 -23.65
C PHE A 296 -40.04 -43.72 -24.43
N GLN A 297 -40.31 -43.07 -25.57
CA GLN A 297 -41.40 -43.47 -26.47
C GLN A 297 -41.29 -44.92 -26.95
N LYS A 298 -40.09 -45.50 -26.99
CA LYS A 298 -39.89 -46.90 -27.43
C LYS A 298 -40.07 -47.89 -26.28
N GLU A 299 -39.86 -47.45 -25.05
CA GLU A 299 -39.93 -48.29 -23.85
C GLU A 299 -41.31 -48.26 -23.21
N PHE A 300 -42.11 -47.21 -23.47
CA PHE A 300 -43.42 -47.05 -22.88
C PHE A 300 -44.42 -48.12 -23.35
N ASN A 301 -45.10 -48.77 -22.39
CA ASN A 301 -46.15 -49.74 -22.69
C ASN A 301 -47.49 -49.06 -23.02
N TYR A 302 -47.74 -48.80 -24.30
CA TYR A 302 -48.98 -48.15 -24.73
C TYR A 302 -50.24 -49.00 -24.54
N ALA A 303 -50.12 -50.31 -24.31
CA ALA A 303 -51.27 -51.18 -24.02
C ALA A 303 -52.02 -50.74 -22.73
N ASP A 304 -51.32 -50.09 -21.79
CA ASP A 304 -51.89 -49.55 -20.54
C ASP A 304 -52.83 -48.36 -20.78
N LEU A 305 -52.86 -47.81 -22.01
CA LEU A 305 -53.81 -46.77 -22.42
C LEU A 305 -55.14 -47.34 -22.91
N SER A 306 -55.20 -48.63 -23.24
CA SER A 306 -56.38 -49.26 -23.84
C SER A 306 -57.57 -49.31 -22.89
N THR A 307 -58.77 -49.37 -23.46
CA THR A 307 -60.01 -49.57 -22.70
C THR A 307 -59.98 -50.87 -21.90
N ASP A 308 -59.36 -51.92 -22.45
CA ASP A 308 -59.30 -53.24 -21.84
C ASP A 308 -58.38 -53.25 -20.62
N ALA A 309 -57.19 -52.62 -20.72
CA ALA A 309 -56.28 -52.47 -19.58
C ALA A 309 -56.89 -51.62 -18.45
N ARG A 310 -57.85 -50.74 -18.78
CA ARG A 310 -58.53 -49.82 -17.85
C ARG A 310 -59.95 -50.27 -17.49
N MET A 311 -60.30 -51.53 -17.77
CA MET A 311 -61.66 -52.04 -17.57
C MET A 311 -62.08 -52.02 -16.08
N TYR A 312 -61.15 -52.36 -15.19
CA TYR A 312 -61.42 -52.46 -13.75
C TYR A 312 -61.02 -51.21 -12.96
N SER A 313 -59.96 -50.52 -13.38
CA SER A 313 -59.50 -49.30 -12.71
C SER A 313 -58.95 -48.30 -13.71
N TYR A 314 -59.07 -47.01 -13.39
CA TYR A 314 -58.55 -45.94 -14.24
C TYR A 314 -58.01 -44.76 -13.41
N PRO A 315 -56.97 -44.08 -13.92
CA PRO A 315 -56.47 -42.87 -13.28
C PRO A 315 -57.48 -41.73 -13.48
N GLU A 316 -57.84 -41.05 -12.40
CA GLU A 316 -58.79 -39.93 -12.39
C GLU A 316 -58.08 -38.57 -12.35
N SER A 317 -57.03 -38.44 -11.55
CA SER A 317 -56.29 -37.18 -11.41
C SER A 317 -54.83 -37.40 -11.02
N PHE A 318 -54.02 -36.36 -11.22
CA PHE A 318 -52.62 -36.35 -10.82
C PHE A 318 -52.25 -35.00 -10.21
N ARG A 319 -51.38 -35.01 -9.20
CA ARG A 319 -50.76 -33.80 -8.65
C ARG A 319 -49.28 -34.02 -8.39
N ILE A 320 -48.47 -33.01 -8.73
CA ILE A 320 -47.05 -32.98 -8.38
C ILE A 320 -46.91 -32.67 -6.88
N THR A 321 -46.00 -33.37 -6.23
CA THR A 321 -45.67 -33.17 -4.81
C THR A 321 -44.25 -32.64 -4.61
N ILE A 322 -43.29 -33.07 -5.43
CA ILE A 322 -41.88 -32.67 -5.32
C ILE A 322 -41.31 -32.51 -6.73
N THR A 323 -40.54 -31.45 -6.94
CA THR A 323 -39.73 -31.24 -8.14
C THR A 323 -38.33 -30.89 -7.69
N LYS A 324 -37.35 -31.73 -8.02
CA LYS A 324 -35.97 -31.63 -7.58
C LYS A 324 -35.05 -31.56 -8.80
N LYS A 325 -34.31 -30.46 -8.93
CA LYS A 325 -33.24 -30.36 -9.93
C LYS A 325 -32.10 -31.29 -9.52
N THR A 326 -31.69 -32.21 -10.41
CA THR A 326 -30.58 -33.14 -10.16
C THR A 326 -29.33 -32.77 -10.94
N SER A 327 -29.48 -32.08 -12.07
CA SER A 327 -28.38 -31.43 -12.82
C SER A 327 -28.91 -30.25 -13.63
N ASP A 328 -28.05 -29.53 -14.35
CA ASP A 328 -28.48 -28.44 -15.24
C ASP A 328 -29.40 -28.90 -16.37
N SER A 329 -29.39 -30.19 -16.71
CA SER A 329 -30.19 -30.78 -17.77
C SER A 329 -31.16 -31.85 -17.27
N GLN A 330 -31.41 -31.94 -15.95
CA GLN A 330 -32.27 -32.99 -15.40
C GLN A 330 -33.03 -32.56 -14.14
N TYR A 331 -34.29 -32.99 -14.07
CA TYR A 331 -35.15 -32.91 -12.91
C TYR A 331 -35.73 -34.29 -12.59
N ASP A 332 -35.87 -34.55 -11.30
CA ASP A 332 -36.71 -35.60 -10.75
C ASP A 332 -38.02 -34.98 -10.29
N VAL A 333 -39.15 -35.52 -10.76
CA VAL A 333 -40.48 -35.07 -10.37
C VAL A 333 -41.22 -36.22 -9.71
N TYR A 334 -41.89 -35.93 -8.61
CA TYR A 334 -42.70 -36.89 -7.87
C TYR A 334 -44.12 -36.36 -7.78
N GLY A 335 -45.09 -37.24 -7.90
CA GLY A 335 -46.48 -36.88 -7.73
C GLY A 335 -47.35 -38.04 -7.28
N ARG A 336 -48.63 -37.73 -7.06
CA ARG A 336 -49.64 -38.71 -6.67
C ARG A 336 -50.72 -38.77 -7.72
N GLU A 337 -50.95 -39.98 -8.22
CA GLU A 337 -52.03 -40.33 -9.12
C GLU A 337 -53.18 -40.92 -8.30
N LEU A 338 -54.40 -40.41 -8.50
CA LEU A 338 -55.61 -40.95 -7.92
C LEU A 338 -56.20 -41.97 -8.90
N GLN A 339 -56.37 -43.20 -8.44
CA GLN A 339 -56.99 -44.30 -9.16
C GLN A 339 -58.40 -44.55 -8.65
N VAL A 340 -59.28 -44.97 -9.55
CA VAL A 340 -60.69 -45.27 -9.25
C VAL A 340 -61.02 -46.66 -9.77
N ASP A 341 -61.55 -47.50 -8.91
CA ASP A 341 -62.14 -48.79 -9.30
C ASP A 341 -63.51 -48.54 -9.96
N ARG A 342 -63.72 -49.12 -11.14
CA ARG A 342 -64.85 -48.80 -12.01
C ARG A 342 -66.17 -49.38 -11.49
N GLU A 343 -66.13 -50.49 -10.76
CA GLU A 343 -67.32 -51.18 -10.26
C GLU A 343 -67.77 -50.63 -8.90
N SER A 344 -66.83 -50.46 -7.98
CA SER A 344 -67.09 -50.03 -6.60
C SER A 344 -67.01 -48.50 -6.40
N GLY A 345 -66.32 -47.79 -7.29
CA GLY A 345 -66.01 -46.36 -7.12
C GLY A 345 -64.96 -46.08 -6.04
N SER A 346 -64.34 -47.12 -5.47
CA SER A 346 -63.29 -46.99 -4.46
C SER A 346 -62.08 -46.25 -5.04
N LYS A 347 -61.44 -45.41 -4.22
CA LYS A 347 -60.28 -44.59 -4.64
C LYS A 347 -59.02 -44.95 -3.86
N TRP A 348 -57.88 -45.00 -4.54
CA TRP A 348 -56.56 -45.14 -3.93
C TRP A 348 -55.53 -44.30 -4.66
N THR A 349 -54.39 -44.04 -4.02
CA THR A 349 -53.32 -43.24 -4.63
C THR A 349 -52.12 -44.09 -4.97
N ILE A 350 -51.54 -43.84 -6.14
CA ILE A 350 -50.25 -44.38 -6.56
C ILE A 350 -49.24 -43.23 -6.58
N ASN A 351 -48.09 -43.43 -5.95
CA ASN A 351 -47.00 -42.48 -6.04
C ASN A 351 -46.25 -42.72 -7.36
N ARG A 352 -46.01 -41.64 -8.10
CA ARG A 352 -45.33 -41.66 -9.38
C ARG A 352 -44.03 -40.89 -9.29
N TYR A 353 -43.01 -41.41 -9.94
CA TYR A 353 -41.72 -40.76 -10.17
C TYR A 353 -41.55 -40.51 -11.67
N PHE A 354 -40.94 -39.39 -12.03
CA PHE A 354 -40.60 -39.01 -13.39
C PHE A 354 -39.15 -38.51 -13.43
N ALA A 355 -38.36 -39.03 -14.37
CA ALA A 355 -37.12 -38.40 -14.77
C ALA A 355 -37.41 -37.49 -15.96
N VAL A 356 -37.07 -36.21 -15.85
CA VAL A 356 -37.28 -35.21 -16.89
C VAL A 356 -35.92 -34.67 -17.32
N VAL A 357 -35.65 -34.69 -18.62
CA VAL A 357 -34.35 -34.29 -19.19
C VAL A 357 -34.50 -33.16 -20.19
N TRP A 358 -33.50 -32.29 -20.27
CA TRP A 358 -33.41 -31.28 -21.32
C TRP A 358 -32.84 -31.93 -22.57
N VAL A 359 -33.62 -31.96 -23.65
CA VAL A 359 -33.17 -32.50 -24.94
C VAL A 359 -32.70 -31.36 -25.82
N GLN A 360 -31.38 -31.25 -25.98
CA GLN A 360 -30.75 -30.12 -26.67
C GLN A 360 -31.20 -29.98 -28.14
N SER A 361 -31.37 -31.09 -28.87
CA SER A 361 -31.83 -31.07 -30.26
C SER A 361 -33.20 -30.41 -30.44
N ASP A 362 -34.04 -30.53 -29.42
CA ASP A 362 -35.43 -30.07 -29.43
C ASP A 362 -35.61 -28.76 -28.65
N SER A 363 -34.57 -28.34 -27.92
CA SER A 363 -34.58 -27.19 -27.02
C SER A 363 -35.80 -27.16 -26.09
N LYS A 364 -36.14 -28.33 -25.52
CA LYS A 364 -37.24 -28.49 -24.56
C LYS A 364 -36.97 -29.58 -23.53
N TRP A 365 -37.66 -29.46 -22.39
CA TRP A 365 -37.76 -30.51 -21.38
C TRP A 365 -38.68 -31.63 -21.87
N LEU A 366 -38.31 -32.89 -21.64
CA LEU A 366 -39.08 -34.08 -21.98
C LEU A 366 -39.02 -35.12 -20.85
N VAL A 367 -40.11 -35.88 -20.67
CA VAL A 367 -40.14 -37.04 -19.77
C VAL A 367 -39.31 -38.14 -20.42
N ASP A 368 -38.30 -38.60 -19.71
CA ASP A 368 -37.37 -39.64 -20.17
C ASP A 368 -37.63 -40.99 -19.50
N ARG A 369 -38.28 -40.97 -18.34
CA ARG A 369 -38.69 -42.17 -17.61
C ARG A 369 -39.84 -41.85 -16.68
N TRP A 370 -40.68 -42.83 -16.41
CA TRP A 370 -41.64 -42.79 -15.33
C TRP A 370 -41.71 -44.13 -14.61
N ASP A 371 -42.00 -44.13 -13.31
CA ASP A 371 -42.11 -45.36 -12.52
C ASP A 371 -43.11 -45.19 -11.37
N ILE A 372 -43.54 -46.31 -10.77
CA ILE A 372 -44.20 -46.28 -9.47
C ILE A 372 -43.13 -46.02 -8.41
N SER A 373 -43.32 -44.99 -7.60
CA SER A 373 -42.42 -44.67 -6.49
C SER A 373 -42.86 -45.39 -5.22
N SER A 374 -41.89 -45.88 -4.44
CA SER A 374 -42.12 -46.43 -3.11
C SER A 374 -42.08 -45.39 -1.99
N GLU A 375 -41.72 -44.14 -2.30
CA GLU A 375 -41.67 -43.02 -1.33
C GLU A 375 -43.05 -42.56 -0.87
#